data_AF-A0A7C5M761-F1
#
_entry.id   AF-A0A7C5M761-F1
#
_cell.length_a   1.000
_cell.length_b   1.000
_cell.length_c   1.000
_cell.angle_alpha   90.00
_cell.angle_beta   90.00
_cell.angle_gamma   90.00
#
_symmetry.space_group_name_H-M   'P 1'
#
loop_
_entity.id
_entity.type
_entity.pdbx_description
1 polymer ?
#
loop_
_entity_poly.entity_id
_entity_poly.type
_entity_poly.pdbx_seq_one_letter_code
_entity_poly.pdbx_strand_id
1 'polypeptide(L)'
;VLDGEDQFPDDGSRAFSVVTKGTLAFEDGWPSHDDYDFNDLVVGYSFSRVTNSGGKLVELNAHLELKAKGSSTAVGLGLAIPGLKQTDVKEAVVSQGSSTAVGIEPGHGDAVVFRVVEDAMALLPAPKGCVTFNTDPKCTGLPPVIVDLTIRLKDGGIPIEVAGLPPFDPFIFAVADRGIEVHLPGHAPTALANASYFGANDDDSKAGHWYKSFCELPWALDLPVDWAWPTEGTSLLDAYPAFEAWVESLGANSKDWYAHPVQARVFKP
;
A
#
# COMPACT_ATOMS: atom_id res chain seq x y z
N VAL A 1 9.69 29.06 15.51
CA VAL A 1 9.47 29.28 14.07
C VAL A 1 8.78 30.64 13.93
N LEU A 2 8.98 31.38 12.83
CA LEU A 2 8.15 32.57 12.57
C LEU A 2 6.72 32.08 12.30
N ASP A 3 5.77 32.60 13.06
CA ASP A 3 4.33 32.28 13.19
C ASP A 3 3.53 32.00 11.89
N GLY A 4 4.06 32.33 10.70
CA GLY A 4 3.33 32.21 9.43
C GLY A 4 3.44 30.87 8.68
N GLU A 5 4.43 30.04 8.98
CA GLU A 5 4.66 28.75 8.28
C GLU A 5 4.56 27.52 9.18
N ASP A 6 4.36 27.74 10.48
CA ASP A 6 4.16 26.66 11.46
C ASP A 6 2.73 26.12 11.34
N GLN A 7 2.60 24.88 10.90
CA GLN A 7 1.31 24.19 10.77
C GLN A 7 0.80 23.67 12.11
N PHE A 8 1.60 23.75 13.18
CA PHE A 8 1.30 23.27 14.53
C PHE A 8 1.66 24.32 15.59
N PRO A 9 1.08 25.53 15.54
CA PRO A 9 1.49 26.67 16.37
C PRO A 9 1.38 26.43 17.89
N ASP A 10 0.49 25.51 18.30
CA ASP A 10 0.28 25.16 19.71
C ASP A 10 1.08 23.93 20.18
N ASP A 11 1.89 23.32 19.31
CA ASP A 11 2.68 22.11 19.61
C ASP A 11 4.15 22.26 19.21
N GLY A 12 4.99 22.66 20.16
CA GLY A 12 6.42 22.89 19.94
C GLY A 12 7.24 21.66 19.51
N SER A 13 6.64 20.46 19.47
CA SER A 13 7.29 19.24 18.95
C SER A 13 7.06 19.01 17.46
N ARG A 14 6.09 19.70 16.84
CA ARG A 14 5.75 19.64 15.41
C ARG A 14 5.85 21.04 14.79
N ALA A 15 6.03 21.11 13.48
CA ALA A 15 6.13 22.39 12.78
C ALA A 15 5.64 22.30 11.32
N PHE A 16 6.04 21.26 10.58
CA PHE A 16 5.71 21.15 9.15
C PHE A 16 5.21 19.76 8.80
N SER A 17 4.22 19.66 7.92
CA SER A 17 3.66 18.42 7.39
C SER A 17 3.68 18.43 5.86
N VAL A 18 4.22 17.36 5.26
CA VAL A 18 4.16 17.11 3.81
C VAL A 18 3.31 15.88 3.56
N VAL A 19 2.30 16.01 2.70
CA VAL A 19 1.36 14.95 2.36
C VAL A 19 1.61 14.45 0.94
N THR A 20 1.66 13.12 0.77
CA THR A 20 1.70 12.42 -0.52
C THR A 20 0.48 11.53 -0.62
N LYS A 21 -0.16 11.49 -1.79
CA LYS A 21 -1.39 10.72 -2.02
C LYS A 21 -1.26 9.87 -3.27
N GLY A 22 -2.03 8.79 -3.30
CA GLY A 22 -2.12 7.90 -4.45
C GLY A 22 -3.10 6.76 -4.17
N THR A 23 -3.06 5.77 -5.04
CA THR A 23 -3.81 4.52 -4.93
C THR A 23 -2.83 3.37 -5.09
N LEU A 24 -2.87 2.45 -4.13
CA LEU A 24 -2.24 1.14 -4.23
C LEU A 24 -3.25 0.15 -4.77
N ALA A 25 -2.81 -0.72 -5.67
CA ALA A 25 -3.61 -1.81 -6.21
C ALA A 25 -2.78 -3.09 -6.19
N PHE A 26 -3.33 -4.17 -5.64
CA PHE A 26 -2.63 -5.44 -5.44
C PHE A 26 -3.36 -6.59 -6.12
N GLU A 27 -2.57 -7.56 -6.54
CA GLU A 27 -2.93 -8.95 -6.82
C GLU A 27 -2.52 -9.81 -5.62
N ASP A 28 -3.33 -10.80 -5.24
CA ASP A 28 -3.03 -11.72 -4.13
C ASP A 28 -2.55 -13.12 -4.56
N GLY A 29 -2.50 -13.37 -5.87
CA GLY A 29 -2.13 -14.66 -6.46
C GLY A 29 -0.63 -15.01 -6.45
N TRP A 30 0.26 -14.10 -6.02
CA TRP A 30 1.71 -14.33 -6.00
C TRP A 30 2.07 -15.62 -5.24
N PRO A 31 2.98 -16.49 -5.77
CA PRO A 31 3.89 -16.25 -6.89
C PRO A 31 3.36 -16.64 -8.28
N SER A 32 2.06 -16.90 -8.42
CA SER A 32 1.42 -17.16 -9.72
C SER A 32 0.71 -15.91 -10.25
N HIS A 33 0.44 -15.88 -11.56
CA HIS A 33 -0.58 -14.97 -12.11
C HIS A 33 -1.99 -15.57 -11.98
N ASP A 34 -3.00 -14.69 -11.92
CA ASP A 34 -4.41 -15.04 -12.14
C ASP A 34 -5.00 -14.18 -13.27
N ASP A 35 -6.13 -13.50 -13.06
CA ASP A 35 -6.82 -12.68 -14.07
C ASP A 35 -6.23 -11.28 -14.25
N TYR A 36 -5.36 -10.85 -13.32
CA TYR A 36 -4.48 -9.69 -13.46
C TYR A 36 -5.27 -8.38 -13.63
N ASP A 37 -6.35 -8.25 -12.87
CA ASP A 37 -7.28 -7.12 -12.88
C ASP A 37 -6.94 -6.03 -11.83
N PHE A 38 -5.96 -6.29 -10.96
CA PHE A 38 -5.47 -5.43 -9.88
C PHE A 38 -6.55 -4.90 -8.95
N ASN A 39 -7.58 -5.70 -8.69
CA ASN A 39 -8.65 -5.29 -7.78
C ASN A 39 -8.80 -6.18 -6.53
N ASP A 40 -7.91 -7.16 -6.32
CA ASP A 40 -7.92 -8.02 -5.14
C ASP A 40 -7.87 -7.23 -3.83
N LEU A 41 -7.04 -6.19 -3.80
CA LEU A 41 -7.14 -5.12 -2.81
C LEU A 41 -6.76 -3.78 -3.43
N VAL A 42 -7.67 -2.81 -3.35
CA VAL A 42 -7.40 -1.42 -3.76
C VAL A 42 -7.45 -0.52 -2.54
N VAL A 43 -6.40 0.29 -2.35
CA VAL A 43 -6.24 1.16 -1.19
C VAL A 43 -5.89 2.57 -1.64
N GLY A 44 -6.80 3.52 -1.41
CA GLY A 44 -6.43 4.94 -1.47
C GLY A 44 -5.56 5.30 -0.27
N TYR A 45 -4.53 6.12 -0.45
CA TYR A 45 -3.69 6.54 0.66
C TYR A 45 -3.44 8.06 0.69
N SER A 46 -3.23 8.57 1.89
CA SER A 46 -2.57 9.85 2.15
C SER A 46 -1.53 9.66 3.26
N PHE A 47 -0.25 9.67 2.90
CA PHE A 47 0.85 9.63 3.86
C PHE A 47 1.31 11.04 4.20
N SER A 48 1.40 11.35 5.48
CA SER A 48 1.96 12.60 6.00
C SER A 48 3.27 12.32 6.74
N ARG A 49 4.29 13.13 6.44
CA ARG A 49 5.52 13.22 7.22
C ARG A 49 5.54 14.53 7.97
N VAL A 50 5.57 14.46 9.29
CA VAL A 50 5.58 15.62 10.17
C VAL A 50 6.96 15.82 10.76
N THR A 51 7.49 17.03 10.66
CA THR A 51 8.79 17.42 11.20
C THR A 51 8.65 18.47 12.31
N ASN A 52 9.64 18.52 13.20
CA ASN A 52 9.80 19.62 14.14
C ASN A 52 10.44 20.85 13.47
N SER A 53 10.57 21.94 14.23
CA SER A 53 11.17 23.20 13.74
C SER A 53 12.62 23.09 13.27
N GLY A 54 13.32 22.03 13.66
CA GLY A 54 14.68 21.72 13.19
C GLY A 54 14.73 20.83 11.94
N GLY A 55 13.57 20.53 11.32
CA GLY A 55 13.47 19.69 10.12
C GLY A 55 13.61 18.19 10.39
N LYS A 56 13.63 17.75 11.65
CA LYS A 56 13.68 16.33 12.00
C LYS A 56 12.29 15.73 12.00
N LEU A 57 12.15 14.53 11.43
CA LEU A 57 10.92 13.76 11.41
C LEU A 57 10.54 13.35 12.84
N VAL A 58 9.28 13.58 13.20
CA VAL A 58 8.72 13.28 14.54
C VAL A 58 7.48 12.41 14.49
N GLU A 59 6.73 12.44 13.38
CA GLU A 59 5.51 11.64 13.21
C GLU A 59 5.32 11.25 11.75
N LEU A 60 4.84 10.04 11.53
CA LEU A 60 4.38 9.51 10.25
C LEU A 60 2.91 9.14 10.40
N ASN A 61 2.08 9.64 9.49
CA ASN A 61 0.66 9.29 9.46
C ASN A 61 0.32 8.64 8.12
N ALA A 62 -0.43 7.55 8.15
CA ALA A 62 -1.03 6.93 6.98
C ALA A 62 -2.55 6.96 7.14
N HIS A 63 -3.22 7.71 6.27
CA HIS A 63 -4.66 7.62 6.11
C HIS A 63 -4.93 6.67 4.95
N LEU A 64 -5.60 5.54 5.22
CA LEU A 64 -5.84 4.47 4.27
C LEU A 64 -7.34 4.30 4.06
N GLU A 65 -7.74 4.30 2.80
CA GLU A 65 -9.11 4.05 2.33
C GLU A 65 -9.11 2.69 1.64
N LEU A 66 -9.58 1.64 2.32
CA LEU A 66 -9.79 0.33 1.70
C LEU A 66 -11.01 0.44 0.77
N LYS A 67 -10.76 0.43 -0.54
CA LYS A 67 -11.72 0.83 -1.58
C LYS A 67 -12.39 -0.36 -2.28
N ALA A 68 -11.65 -1.43 -2.49
CA ALA A 68 -12.14 -2.61 -3.21
C ALA A 68 -11.48 -3.90 -2.73
N LYS A 69 -12.20 -5.00 -2.97
CA LYS A 69 -11.74 -6.38 -2.82
C LYS A 69 -12.39 -7.22 -3.91
N GLY A 70 -11.60 -7.76 -4.83
CA GLY A 70 -12.01 -8.73 -5.84
C GLY A 70 -11.94 -10.17 -5.35
N SER A 71 -10.75 -10.63 -4.98
CA SER A 71 -10.53 -11.99 -4.48
C SER A 71 -11.24 -12.36 -3.17
N SER A 72 -11.46 -13.66 -2.97
CA SER A 72 -11.95 -14.27 -1.72
C SER A 72 -10.85 -14.69 -0.74
N THR A 73 -9.58 -14.58 -1.15
CA THR A 73 -8.41 -14.90 -0.34
C THR A 73 -8.25 -13.88 0.78
N ALA A 74 -8.10 -14.34 2.01
CA ALA A 74 -7.89 -13.44 3.15
C ALA A 74 -6.46 -12.89 3.15
N VAL A 75 -6.32 -11.57 3.00
CA VAL A 75 -5.04 -10.85 3.07
C VAL A 75 -5.10 -9.74 4.12
N GLY A 76 -3.98 -9.51 4.80
CA GLY A 76 -3.77 -8.33 5.62
C GLY A 76 -2.98 -7.25 4.87
N LEU A 77 -2.96 -6.04 5.43
CA LEU A 77 -2.19 -4.90 4.91
C LEU A 77 -1.09 -4.54 5.91
N GLY A 78 0.15 -4.61 5.44
CA GLY A 78 1.36 -4.23 6.16
C GLY A 78 1.94 -2.90 5.66
N LEU A 79 2.72 -2.27 6.54
CA LEU A 79 3.58 -1.14 6.19
C LEU A 79 4.97 -1.38 6.77
N ALA A 80 5.96 -1.54 5.90
CA ALA A 80 7.37 -1.51 6.25
C ALA A 80 7.93 -0.10 6.06
N ILE A 81 8.80 0.31 6.97
CA ILE A 81 9.56 1.56 6.89
C ILE A 81 11.05 1.19 6.97
N PRO A 82 11.67 0.88 5.82
CA PRO A 82 13.09 0.56 5.76
C PRO A 82 13.93 1.70 6.36
N GLY A 83 14.95 1.34 7.15
CA GLY A 83 15.88 2.31 7.75
C GLY A 83 15.45 2.85 9.12
N LEU A 84 14.15 2.83 9.44
CA LEU A 84 13.67 3.12 10.79
C LEU A 84 13.98 1.95 11.72
N LYS A 85 14.50 2.24 12.92
CA LYS A 85 14.74 1.21 13.94
C LYS A 85 13.59 1.18 14.93
N GLN A 86 13.36 0.01 15.53
CA GLN A 86 12.37 -0.13 16.60
C GLN A 86 12.61 0.84 17.76
N THR A 87 13.89 1.14 18.04
CA THR A 87 14.29 2.09 19.08
C THR A 87 13.94 3.53 18.77
N ASP A 88 13.61 3.87 17.53
CA ASP A 88 13.25 5.24 17.11
C ASP A 88 11.75 5.51 17.31
N VAL A 89 10.93 4.46 17.38
CA VAL A 89 9.49 4.56 17.59
C VAL A 89 9.18 4.72 19.08
N LYS A 90 8.32 5.68 19.40
CA LYS A 90 7.78 5.92 20.75
C LYS A 90 6.47 5.17 20.93
N GLU A 91 5.56 5.33 19.98
CA GLU A 91 4.27 4.65 19.95
C GLU A 91 3.75 4.57 18.52
N ALA A 92 2.88 3.60 18.28
CA ALA A 92 2.10 3.51 17.06
C ALA A 92 0.66 3.14 17.41
N VAL A 93 -0.29 3.74 16.70
CA VAL A 93 -1.72 3.59 16.94
C VAL A 93 -2.43 3.40 15.61
N VAL A 94 -3.24 2.35 15.52
CA VAL A 94 -4.20 2.15 14.42
C VAL A 94 -5.56 2.61 14.90
N SER A 95 -6.30 3.32 14.04
CA SER A 95 -7.66 3.78 14.29
C SER A 95 -8.59 3.31 13.19
N GLN A 96 -9.63 2.57 13.59
CA GLN A 96 -10.71 2.12 12.72
C GLN A 96 -12.04 2.38 13.46
N GLY A 97 -12.42 3.65 13.56
CA GLY A 97 -13.50 4.12 14.44
C GLY A 97 -13.11 4.21 15.91
N SER A 98 -12.33 3.25 16.42
CA SER A 98 -11.65 3.31 17.73
C SER A 98 -10.14 3.15 17.57
N SER A 99 -9.39 3.81 18.46
CA SER A 99 -7.92 3.79 18.45
C SER A 99 -7.38 2.67 19.32
N THR A 100 -6.46 1.88 18.76
CA THR A 100 -5.78 0.76 19.42
C THR A 100 -4.28 0.88 19.20
N ALA A 101 -3.49 0.69 20.25
CA ALA A 101 -2.04 0.62 20.12
C ALA A 101 -1.67 -0.59 19.24
N VAL A 102 -0.83 -0.36 18.23
CA VAL A 102 -0.28 -1.43 17.38
C VAL A 102 1.19 -1.64 17.74
N GLY A 103 1.57 -2.90 17.91
CA GLY A 103 2.97 -3.26 18.12
C GLY A 103 3.76 -3.22 16.82
N ILE A 104 5.06 -2.97 16.91
CA ILE A 104 5.98 -3.28 15.82
C ILE A 104 6.03 -4.81 15.68
N GLU A 105 5.89 -5.31 14.47
CA GLU A 105 6.02 -6.74 14.22
C GLU A 105 7.45 -7.20 14.57
N PRO A 106 7.62 -8.22 15.43
CA PRO A 106 8.94 -8.70 15.79
C PRO A 106 9.56 -9.50 14.63
N GLY A 107 10.89 -9.63 14.64
CA GLY A 107 11.63 -10.43 13.65
C GLY A 107 12.25 -9.62 12.51
N HIS A 108 11.90 -8.34 12.38
CA HIS A 108 12.48 -7.43 11.39
C HIS A 108 13.66 -6.70 12.01
N GLY A 109 14.88 -7.05 11.60
CA GLY A 109 16.12 -6.50 12.16
C GLY A 109 16.27 -5.01 11.87
N ASP A 110 16.41 -4.67 10.59
CA ASP A 110 16.79 -3.31 10.13
C ASP A 110 15.60 -2.49 9.57
N ALA A 111 14.38 -2.97 9.74
CA ALA A 111 13.16 -2.28 9.36
C ALA A 111 12.12 -2.33 10.48
N VAL A 112 11.32 -1.28 10.58
CA VAL A 112 10.09 -1.29 11.38
C VAL A 112 8.95 -1.72 10.47
N VAL A 113 8.18 -2.73 10.90
CA VAL A 113 7.03 -3.24 10.17
C VAL A 113 5.81 -3.20 11.08
N PHE A 114 4.69 -2.74 10.53
CA PHE A 114 3.38 -2.77 11.19
C PHE A 114 2.40 -3.60 10.36
N ARG A 115 1.67 -4.51 11.00
CA ARG A 115 0.45 -5.09 10.42
C ARG A 115 -0.69 -4.12 10.70
N VAL A 116 -0.98 -3.27 9.72
CA VAL A 116 -1.94 -2.16 9.85
C VAL A 116 -3.36 -2.70 9.85
N VAL A 117 -3.61 -3.69 9.01
CA VAL A 117 -4.87 -4.43 8.93
C VAL A 117 -4.54 -5.92 8.97
N GLU A 118 -5.09 -6.65 9.93
CA GLU A 118 -4.82 -8.09 10.08
C GLU A 118 -5.57 -8.92 9.02
N ASP A 119 -6.79 -8.52 8.66
CA ASP A 119 -7.60 -9.16 7.61
C ASP A 119 -8.47 -8.09 6.93
N ALA A 120 -8.04 -7.62 5.75
CA ALA A 120 -8.76 -6.63 4.97
C ALA A 120 -10.08 -7.18 4.42
N MET A 121 -10.17 -8.48 4.20
CA MET A 121 -11.36 -9.12 3.64
C MET A 121 -12.50 -9.16 4.65
N ALA A 122 -12.19 -9.35 5.94
CA ALA A 122 -13.16 -9.23 7.01
C ALA A 122 -13.73 -7.79 7.15
N LEU A 123 -12.95 -6.78 6.75
CA LEU A 123 -13.37 -5.36 6.81
C LEU A 123 -14.20 -4.93 5.61
N LEU A 124 -14.10 -5.64 4.49
CA LEU A 124 -14.78 -5.34 3.23
C LEU A 124 -15.85 -6.40 2.90
N PRO A 125 -16.91 -6.55 3.71
CA PRO A 125 -17.94 -7.55 3.45
C PRO A 125 -18.71 -7.20 2.18
N ALA A 126 -18.78 -8.14 1.24
CA ALA A 126 -19.52 -7.96 0.00
C ALA A 126 -21.00 -7.60 0.27
N PRO A 127 -21.62 -6.73 -0.55
CA PRO A 127 -23.05 -6.48 -0.49
C PRO A 127 -23.86 -7.78 -0.60
N LYS A 128 -25.07 -7.81 -0.03
CA LYS A 128 -25.93 -9.00 -0.07
C LYS A 128 -26.18 -9.44 -1.51
N GLY A 129 -25.79 -10.68 -1.84
CA GLY A 129 -25.95 -11.27 -3.18
C GLY A 129 -24.75 -11.06 -4.10
N CYS A 130 -23.69 -10.40 -3.61
CA CYS A 130 -22.42 -10.20 -4.29
C CYS A 130 -21.31 -11.05 -3.66
N VAL A 131 -20.25 -11.30 -4.42
CA VAL A 131 -19.07 -12.04 -3.96
C VAL A 131 -17.95 -11.08 -3.55
N THR A 132 -17.89 -9.94 -4.24
CA THR A 132 -16.79 -8.98 -4.16
C THR A 132 -17.27 -7.63 -3.63
N PHE A 133 -16.34 -6.80 -3.17
CA PHE A 133 -16.61 -5.46 -2.65
C PHE A 133 -16.11 -4.43 -3.66
N ASN A 134 -17.02 -3.66 -4.25
CA ASN A 134 -16.71 -2.61 -5.21
C ASN A 134 -15.88 -3.04 -6.44
N THR A 135 -16.04 -4.24 -6.97
CA THR A 135 -15.38 -4.67 -8.24
C THR A 135 -16.38 -5.12 -9.31
N ASP A 136 -17.57 -5.61 -8.93
CA ASP A 136 -18.64 -5.95 -9.87
C ASP A 136 -19.62 -4.76 -10.06
N PRO A 137 -19.74 -4.17 -11.27
CA PRO A 137 -20.64 -3.05 -11.52
C PRO A 137 -22.13 -3.40 -11.41
N LYS A 138 -22.50 -4.69 -11.34
CA LYS A 138 -23.87 -5.13 -11.06
C LYS A 138 -24.22 -5.05 -9.58
N CYS A 139 -23.22 -4.92 -8.72
CA CYS A 139 -23.36 -4.80 -7.28
C CYS A 139 -23.49 -3.34 -6.84
N THR A 140 -24.15 -3.13 -5.71
CA THR A 140 -24.23 -1.80 -5.10
C THR A 140 -22.85 -1.39 -4.58
N GLY A 141 -22.34 -0.25 -5.05
CA GLY A 141 -21.13 0.37 -4.51
C GLY A 141 -21.31 0.81 -3.06
N LEU A 142 -20.29 0.57 -2.24
CA LEU A 142 -20.24 0.92 -0.82
C LEU A 142 -19.11 1.93 -0.56
N PRO A 143 -19.24 2.79 0.47
CA PRO A 143 -18.15 3.70 0.85
C PRO A 143 -16.91 2.91 1.30
N PRO A 144 -15.70 3.47 1.12
CA PRO A 144 -14.47 2.82 1.58
C PRO A 144 -14.43 2.70 3.10
N VAL A 145 -13.68 1.71 3.59
CA VAL A 145 -13.38 1.58 5.02
C VAL A 145 -12.10 2.33 5.33
N ILE A 146 -12.17 3.24 6.30
CA ILE A 146 -11.05 4.08 6.68
C ILE A 146 -10.25 3.41 7.80
N VAL A 147 -8.93 3.36 7.63
CA VAL A 147 -7.96 2.93 8.63
C VAL A 147 -6.85 3.96 8.70
N ASP A 148 -6.63 4.54 9.88
CA ASP A 148 -5.52 5.47 10.11
C ASP A 148 -4.42 4.80 10.93
N LEU A 149 -3.17 4.95 10.51
CA LEU A 149 -1.99 4.59 11.29
C LEU A 149 -1.24 5.86 11.65
N THR A 150 -1.03 6.09 12.95
CA THR A 150 -0.15 7.14 13.47
C THR A 150 1.08 6.50 14.10
N ILE A 151 2.27 6.87 13.65
CA ILE A 151 3.54 6.44 14.22
C ILE A 151 4.25 7.68 14.76
N ARG A 152 4.43 7.73 16.08
CA ARG A 152 5.19 8.80 16.74
C ARG A 152 6.59 8.32 17.05
N LEU A 153 7.57 9.15 16.71
CA LEU A 153 8.97 8.90 16.97
C LEU A 153 9.35 9.43 18.36
N LYS A 154 10.50 8.97 18.87
CA LYS A 154 11.03 9.43 20.15
C LYS A 154 11.40 10.91 20.10
N ASP A 155 11.42 11.49 21.31
CA ASP A 155 11.62 12.92 21.51
C ASP A 155 12.90 13.41 20.80
N GLY A 156 12.79 14.56 20.14
CA GLY A 156 13.88 15.14 19.34
C GLY A 156 13.89 14.72 17.87
N GLY A 157 13.16 13.67 17.49
CA GLY A 157 13.00 13.22 16.11
C GLY A 157 14.27 12.66 15.46
N ILE A 158 14.13 12.14 14.24
CA ILE A 158 15.22 11.59 13.43
C ILE A 158 15.41 12.40 12.14
N PRO A 159 16.56 12.28 11.44
CA PRO A 159 16.69 12.85 10.10
C PRO A 159 15.62 12.27 9.16
N ILE A 160 14.92 13.13 8.41
CA ILE A 160 13.75 12.74 7.61
C ILE A 160 14.09 11.73 6.51
N GLU A 161 15.31 11.78 6.00
CA GLU A 161 15.84 10.87 4.98
C GLU A 161 15.95 9.42 5.47
N VAL A 162 16.01 9.18 6.79
CA VAL A 162 16.13 7.83 7.35
C VAL A 162 14.88 6.99 7.08
N ALA A 163 13.70 7.59 7.11
CA ALA A 163 12.45 6.88 6.86
C ALA A 163 12.11 6.76 5.37
N GLY A 164 12.88 7.39 4.47
CA GLY A 164 12.59 7.42 3.03
C GLY A 164 11.39 8.31 2.66
N LEU A 165 10.83 8.05 1.48
CA LEU A 165 9.71 8.79 0.89
C LEU A 165 8.45 7.91 0.85
N PRO A 166 7.25 8.49 1.01
CA PRO A 166 6.00 7.81 0.68
C PRO A 166 6.01 7.25 -0.75
N PRO A 167 5.36 6.11 -1.01
CA PRO A 167 4.47 5.40 -0.08
C PRO A 167 5.20 4.54 0.98
N PHE A 168 6.52 4.67 1.13
CA PHE A 168 7.37 3.78 1.93
C PHE A 168 7.38 2.39 1.32
N ASP A 169 7.00 1.35 2.07
CA ASP A 169 6.86 -0.01 1.56
C ASP A 169 5.56 -0.65 2.09
N PRO A 170 4.40 -0.29 1.52
CA PRO A 170 3.15 -0.96 1.82
C PRO A 170 3.10 -2.30 1.08
N PHE A 171 2.55 -3.31 1.74
CA PHE A 171 2.48 -4.66 1.18
C PHE A 171 1.25 -5.39 1.70
N ILE A 172 0.76 -6.38 0.96
CA ILE A 172 -0.22 -7.34 1.48
C ILE A 172 0.48 -8.61 1.94
N PHE A 173 -0.11 -9.31 2.91
CA PHE A 173 0.36 -10.63 3.34
C PHE A 173 -0.81 -11.60 3.45
N ALA A 174 -0.59 -12.88 3.15
CA ALA A 174 -1.65 -13.87 3.26
C ALA A 174 -1.95 -14.16 4.74
N VAL A 175 -3.23 -14.14 5.13
CA VAL A 175 -3.65 -14.45 6.51
C VAL A 175 -3.37 -15.91 6.86
N ALA A 176 -3.53 -16.81 5.88
CA ALA A 176 -3.31 -18.24 6.05
C ALA A 176 -1.83 -18.63 6.15
N ASP A 177 -0.93 -17.81 5.57
CA ASP A 177 0.52 -18.01 5.61
C ASP A 177 1.21 -16.64 5.63
N ARG A 178 1.60 -16.19 6.83
CA ARG A 178 2.30 -14.91 7.03
C ARG A 178 3.57 -14.79 6.18
N GLY A 179 4.19 -15.91 5.76
CA GLY A 179 5.39 -15.87 4.92
C GLY A 179 5.14 -15.49 3.46
N ILE A 180 3.88 -15.44 3.02
CA ILE A 180 3.50 -14.95 1.68
C ILE A 180 3.24 -13.45 1.79
N GLU A 181 4.02 -12.66 1.06
CA GLU A 181 3.94 -11.19 1.02
C GLU A 181 3.96 -10.72 -0.43
N VAL A 182 3.25 -9.65 -0.75
CA VAL A 182 3.30 -8.98 -2.05
C VAL A 182 3.58 -7.50 -1.84
N HIS A 183 4.74 -7.06 -2.32
CA HIS A 183 5.18 -5.67 -2.23
C HIS A 183 5.18 -5.00 -3.61
N LEU A 184 5.34 -3.68 -3.61
CA LEU A 184 5.65 -2.93 -4.83
C LEU A 184 6.96 -3.42 -5.48
N PRO A 185 7.07 -3.41 -6.81
CA PRO A 185 8.25 -3.88 -7.51
C PRO A 185 9.54 -3.21 -7.05
N GLY A 186 10.57 -4.01 -6.79
CA GLY A 186 11.87 -3.53 -6.32
C GLY A 186 12.00 -3.33 -4.81
N HIS A 187 10.90 -3.36 -4.06
CA HIS A 187 10.96 -3.45 -2.60
C HIS A 187 11.40 -4.84 -2.18
N ALA A 188 12.35 -4.92 -1.26
CA ALA A 188 12.80 -6.20 -0.74
C ALA A 188 11.73 -6.81 0.17
N PRO A 189 11.61 -8.16 0.22
CA PRO A 189 10.75 -8.81 1.18
C PRO A 189 11.09 -8.42 2.62
N THR A 190 10.12 -8.54 3.52
CA THR A 190 10.42 -8.44 4.95
C THR A 190 11.24 -9.64 5.43
N ALA A 191 11.78 -9.56 6.65
CA ALA A 191 12.55 -10.66 7.22
C ALA A 191 11.71 -11.93 7.50
N LEU A 192 10.38 -11.83 7.44
CA LEU A 192 9.46 -12.95 7.66
C LEU A 192 8.96 -13.59 6.37
N ALA A 193 9.26 -13.02 5.20
CA ALA A 193 8.91 -13.64 3.92
C ALA A 193 9.53 -15.03 3.80
N ASN A 194 8.73 -15.99 3.34
CA ASN A 194 9.21 -17.34 3.11
C ASN A 194 9.95 -17.43 1.78
N ALA A 195 11.26 -17.62 1.89
CA ALA A 195 12.14 -17.63 0.73
C ALA A 195 11.87 -18.75 -0.29
N SER A 196 11.08 -19.78 0.06
CA SER A 196 10.73 -20.85 -0.88
C SER A 196 9.79 -20.43 -2.01
N TYR A 197 9.10 -19.30 -1.87
CA TYR A 197 8.18 -18.80 -2.90
C TYR A 197 8.88 -17.92 -3.95
N PHE A 198 10.06 -17.35 -3.65
CA PHE A 198 10.81 -16.56 -4.63
C PHE A 198 11.41 -17.45 -5.71
N GLY A 199 11.21 -17.06 -6.96
CA GLY A 199 11.60 -17.84 -8.15
C GLY A 199 10.69 -19.03 -8.44
N ALA A 200 9.55 -19.16 -7.76
CA ALA A 200 8.57 -20.21 -8.01
C ALA A 200 7.48 -19.72 -8.98
N ASN A 201 6.86 -20.66 -9.71
CA ASN A 201 5.79 -20.39 -10.66
C ASN A 201 6.16 -19.28 -11.66
N ASP A 202 5.47 -18.13 -11.60
CA ASP A 202 5.69 -17.01 -12.51
C ASP A 202 6.69 -15.97 -11.97
N ASP A 203 7.01 -16.00 -10.68
CA ASP A 203 7.94 -15.10 -10.01
C ASP A 203 9.41 -15.29 -10.46
N ASP A 204 10.10 -14.18 -10.71
CA ASP A 204 11.54 -14.12 -11.00
C ASP A 204 12.29 -13.29 -9.95
N SER A 205 11.81 -13.30 -8.71
CA SER A 205 12.40 -12.52 -7.62
C SER A 205 13.78 -13.03 -7.22
N LYS A 206 14.71 -12.09 -7.05
CA LYS A 206 16.11 -12.28 -6.62
C LYS A 206 16.65 -10.97 -6.05
N ALA A 207 17.80 -11.01 -5.38
CA ALA A 207 18.40 -9.82 -4.79
C ALA A 207 18.54 -8.67 -5.80
N GLY A 208 17.82 -7.56 -5.56
CA GLY A 208 17.80 -6.38 -6.44
C GLY A 208 16.76 -6.43 -7.57
N HIS A 209 15.94 -7.49 -7.62
CA HIS A 209 14.86 -7.68 -8.58
C HIS A 209 13.72 -8.41 -7.85
N TRP A 210 12.82 -7.67 -7.21
CA TRP A 210 11.81 -8.24 -6.31
C TRP A 210 10.40 -7.98 -6.83
N TYR A 211 9.51 -8.96 -6.62
CA TYR A 211 8.07 -8.91 -6.91
C TYR A 211 7.76 -8.59 -8.37
N LYS A 212 8.46 -9.28 -9.25
CA LYS A 212 8.26 -9.23 -10.70
C LYS A 212 8.34 -10.63 -11.29
N SER A 213 7.49 -10.90 -12.27
CA SER A 213 7.51 -12.15 -13.01
C SER A 213 8.66 -12.21 -14.02
N PHE A 214 8.85 -13.37 -14.65
CA PHE A 214 9.80 -13.55 -15.75
C PHE A 214 9.52 -12.65 -16.98
N CYS A 215 8.32 -12.04 -17.05
CA CYS A 215 7.94 -11.06 -18.07
C CYS A 215 7.96 -9.61 -17.55
N GLU A 216 8.61 -9.33 -16.41
CA GLU A 216 8.67 -8.01 -15.76
C GLU A 216 7.31 -7.47 -15.29
N LEU A 217 6.31 -8.36 -15.16
CA LEU A 217 4.98 -7.99 -14.68
C LEU A 217 4.96 -7.93 -13.14
N PRO A 218 4.45 -6.82 -12.54
CA PRO A 218 4.33 -6.70 -11.09
C PRO A 218 3.08 -7.39 -10.52
N TRP A 219 3.01 -7.55 -9.19
CA TRP A 219 1.75 -7.89 -8.49
C TRP A 219 1.18 -6.73 -7.67
N ALA A 220 1.84 -5.57 -7.69
CA ALA A 220 1.35 -4.37 -7.04
C ALA A 220 1.67 -3.11 -7.86
N LEU A 221 0.78 -2.13 -7.81
CA LEU A 221 0.90 -0.83 -8.47
C LEU A 221 0.77 0.30 -7.45
N ASP A 222 1.54 1.36 -7.65
CA ASP A 222 1.39 2.65 -6.99
C ASP A 222 1.08 3.73 -8.04
N LEU A 223 -0.09 4.35 -7.91
CA LEU A 223 -0.62 5.30 -8.90
C LEU A 223 -0.85 6.67 -8.24
N PRO A 224 -0.37 7.77 -8.85
CA PRO A 224 -0.44 9.11 -8.25
C PRO A 224 -1.82 9.77 -8.40
N VAL A 225 -2.89 8.96 -8.49
CA VAL A 225 -4.26 9.39 -8.75
C VAL A 225 -5.23 8.61 -7.87
N ASP A 226 -6.44 9.15 -7.70
CA ASP A 226 -7.59 8.34 -7.29
C ASP A 226 -8.01 7.49 -8.49
N TRP A 227 -7.65 6.21 -8.47
CA TRP A 227 -7.68 5.36 -9.65
C TRP A 227 -9.02 4.63 -9.81
N ALA A 228 -9.47 4.44 -11.05
CA ALA A 228 -10.59 3.56 -11.37
C ALA A 228 -10.05 2.17 -11.72
N TRP A 229 -10.18 1.22 -10.81
CA TRP A 229 -9.65 -0.13 -11.02
C TRP A 229 -10.51 -0.92 -12.01
N PRO A 230 -9.94 -1.90 -12.73
CA PRO A 230 -10.69 -2.82 -13.56
C PRO A 230 -11.82 -3.53 -12.81
N THR A 231 -12.90 -3.86 -13.51
CA THR A 231 -13.98 -4.70 -12.94
C THR A 231 -13.52 -6.14 -12.78
N GLU A 232 -14.11 -6.88 -11.85
CA GLU A 232 -13.77 -8.28 -11.57
C GLU A 232 -13.58 -9.13 -12.83
N GLY A 233 -12.43 -9.82 -12.94
CA GLY A 233 -12.08 -10.69 -14.05
C GLY A 233 -11.73 -9.97 -15.35
N THR A 234 -11.61 -8.64 -15.32
CA THR A 234 -11.20 -7.84 -16.48
C THR A 234 -9.76 -7.45 -16.34
N SER A 235 -8.88 -8.12 -17.10
CA SER A 235 -7.44 -7.84 -17.04
C SER A 235 -7.10 -6.35 -17.19
N LEU A 236 -5.98 -5.94 -16.59
CA LEU A 236 -5.47 -4.58 -16.68
C LEU A 236 -5.28 -4.10 -18.13
N LEU A 237 -4.85 -4.99 -19.04
CA LEU A 237 -4.69 -4.67 -20.46
C LEU A 237 -6.04 -4.44 -21.16
N ASP A 238 -7.07 -5.17 -20.76
CA ASP A 238 -8.41 -4.96 -21.28
C ASP A 238 -9.00 -3.62 -20.83
N ALA A 239 -8.79 -3.24 -19.57
CA ALA A 239 -9.28 -1.98 -19.01
C ALA A 239 -8.41 -0.78 -19.43
N TYR A 240 -7.09 -0.97 -19.54
CA TYR A 240 -6.09 0.06 -19.83
C TYR A 240 -5.10 -0.39 -20.92
N PRO A 241 -5.48 -0.39 -22.21
CA PRO A 241 -4.65 -0.94 -23.28
C PRO A 241 -3.28 -0.27 -23.44
N ALA A 242 -3.15 1.01 -23.07
CA ALA A 242 -1.89 1.74 -23.13
C ALA A 242 -0.83 1.25 -22.12
N PHE A 243 -1.22 0.41 -21.16
CA PHE A 243 -0.31 -0.21 -20.19
C PHE A 243 0.74 -1.11 -20.86
N GLU A 244 0.39 -1.84 -21.93
CA GLU A 244 1.32 -2.69 -22.68
C GLU A 244 2.54 -1.89 -23.16
N ALA A 245 2.29 -0.79 -23.87
CA ALA A 245 3.34 0.09 -24.37
C ALA A 245 4.17 0.74 -23.25
N TRP A 246 3.58 0.98 -22.08
CA TRP A 246 4.30 1.48 -20.91
C TRP A 246 5.26 0.42 -20.35
N VAL A 247 4.79 -0.82 -20.14
CA VAL A 247 5.61 -1.94 -19.63
C VAL A 247 6.73 -2.30 -20.61
N GLU A 248 6.41 -2.52 -21.89
CA GLU A 248 7.40 -2.91 -22.91
C GLU A 248 8.51 -1.87 -23.12
N SER A 249 8.21 -0.61 -22.81
CA SER A 249 9.17 0.50 -22.90
C SER A 249 9.90 0.79 -21.58
N LEU A 250 9.71 -0.04 -20.55
CA LEU A 250 10.25 0.18 -19.20
C LEU A 250 9.88 1.57 -18.65
N GLY A 251 8.64 1.99 -18.90
CA GLY A 251 8.08 3.27 -18.44
C GLY A 251 8.47 4.50 -19.25
N ALA A 252 9.11 4.34 -20.42
CA ALA A 252 9.50 5.46 -21.27
C ALA A 252 8.30 6.07 -22.02
N ASN A 253 7.36 5.23 -22.47
CA ASN A 253 6.17 5.61 -23.25
C ASN A 253 4.88 5.49 -22.41
N SER A 254 3.78 6.10 -22.88
CA SER A 254 2.45 5.98 -22.26
C SER A 254 2.42 6.27 -20.76
N LYS A 255 3.16 7.28 -20.29
CA LYS A 255 3.35 7.57 -18.85
C LYS A 255 2.06 7.91 -18.10
N ASP A 256 1.01 8.25 -18.81
CA ASP A 256 -0.31 8.58 -18.32
C ASP A 256 -1.35 7.49 -18.64
N TRP A 257 -0.92 6.26 -18.95
CA TRP A 257 -1.81 5.15 -19.31
C TRP A 257 -2.98 4.98 -18.32
N TYR A 258 -2.72 5.15 -17.02
CA TYR A 258 -3.69 5.02 -15.92
C TYR A 258 -4.80 6.07 -15.94
N ALA A 259 -4.69 7.11 -16.77
CA ALA A 259 -5.71 8.14 -16.95
C ALA A 259 -6.68 7.83 -18.11
N HIS A 260 -6.43 6.77 -18.89
CA HIS A 260 -7.16 6.47 -20.12
C HIS A 260 -7.83 5.09 -20.10
N PRO A 261 -8.79 4.84 -19.17
CA PRO A 261 -9.49 3.57 -19.15
C PRO A 261 -10.51 3.44 -20.29
N VAL A 262 -10.75 2.20 -20.68
CA VAL A 262 -11.99 1.78 -21.32
C VAL A 262 -13.10 1.84 -20.27
N GLN A 263 -13.91 2.90 -20.29
CA GLN A 263 -14.88 3.23 -19.22
C GLN A 263 -15.84 2.08 -18.85
N ALA A 264 -16.19 1.22 -19.80
CA ALA A 264 -17.08 0.07 -19.56
C ALA A 264 -16.41 -1.11 -18.84
N ARG A 265 -15.10 -1.03 -18.58
CA ARG A 265 -14.24 -2.09 -18.04
C ARG A 265 -13.61 -1.73 -16.70
N VAL A 266 -13.97 -0.57 -16.14
CA VAL A 266 -13.49 -0.12 -14.84
C VAL A 266 -14.65 0.08 -13.89
N PHE A 267 -14.41 -0.23 -12.63
CA PHE A 267 -15.30 0.13 -11.54
C PHE A 267 -14.96 1.55 -11.09
N LYS A 268 -16.00 2.35 -10.89
CA LYS A 268 -15.89 3.66 -10.25
C LYS A 268 -17.02 3.77 -9.23
N PRO A 269 -16.70 3.91 -7.92
CA PRO A 269 -17.71 4.06 -6.88
C PRO A 269 -18.62 5.28 -7.10
#